data_AF-A0A6G4R3L1-F1
#
_entry.id   AF-A0A6G4R3L1-F1
#
_cell.length_a   1.000
_cell.length_b   1.000
_cell.length_c   1.000
_cell.angle_alpha   90.00
_cell.angle_beta   90.00
_cell.angle_gamma   90.00
#
_symmetry.space_group_name_H-M   'P 1'
#
loop_
_entity.id
_entity.type
_entity.pdbx_description
1 polymer ?
#
loop_
_entity_poly.entity_id
_entity_poly.type
_entity_poly.pdbx_seq_one_letter_code
_entity_poly.pdbx_strand_id
1 'polypeptide(L)'
;MTRWKLAGAVVAAILTTGCAPSAEEATKAAIQARDVAALREALAAKPDLEPPCGPYDICKPLALAASHADLEMVRMLIEAGADPNGLNAYGDTAFMVVGDLHSIKGGPAADPATIRAYLLAHGTDPNYFNQSAASAFMGSAALGDIAALELCLKHGGKIDLQAPDGGFTPLMGAAQFGQAQSVRWLLAHGADPSLKDDSGRTARKVAQDAGHHAVAALLP
;
A
#
# COMPACT_ATOMS: atom_id res chain seq x y z
N MET A 1 17.55 30.47 25.59
CA MET A 1 16.61 31.17 24.69
C MET A 1 17.02 30.88 23.25
N THR A 2 16.71 29.69 22.73
CA THR A 2 17.00 29.31 21.34
C THR A 2 15.76 29.59 20.50
N ARG A 3 15.91 30.48 19.50
CA ARG A 3 14.86 30.91 18.57
C ARG A 3 14.57 29.78 17.57
N TRP A 4 13.35 29.26 17.58
CA TRP A 4 12.88 28.29 16.61
C TRP A 4 12.44 29.03 15.35
N LYS A 5 13.12 28.79 14.21
CA LYS A 5 12.61 29.18 12.89
C LYS A 5 11.74 28.02 12.39
N LEU A 6 10.48 27.96 12.83
CA LEU A 6 9.53 26.97 12.32
C LEU A 6 8.92 27.45 10.99
N ALA A 7 8.89 26.55 10.01
CA ALA A 7 8.21 26.73 8.73
C ALA A 7 6.70 26.95 8.94
N GLY A 8 6.08 27.76 8.07
CA GLY A 8 4.79 28.41 8.30
C GLY A 8 3.58 27.51 8.59
N ALA A 9 3.64 26.21 8.29
CA ALA A 9 2.57 25.27 8.61
C ALA A 9 2.51 24.91 10.10
N VAL A 10 3.65 24.78 10.77
CA VAL A 10 3.72 24.42 12.20
C VAL A 10 3.32 25.60 13.08
N VAL A 11 3.61 26.83 12.65
CA VAL A 11 3.22 28.06 13.37
C VAL A 11 1.70 28.24 13.41
N ALA A 12 0.97 27.83 12.37
CA ALA A 12 -0.49 27.94 12.34
C ALA A 12 -1.19 27.01 13.36
N ALA A 13 -0.60 25.84 13.65
CA ALA A 13 -1.11 24.91 14.66
C ALA A 13 -0.82 25.37 16.10
N ILE A 14 0.32 26.03 16.33
CA ILE A 14 0.72 26.52 17.66
C ILE A 14 -0.19 27.68 18.14
N LEU A 15 -0.71 28.50 17.22
CA LEU A 15 -1.45 29.72 17.57
C LEU A 15 -2.90 29.49 18.01
N THR A 16 -3.46 28.28 17.88
CA THR A 16 -4.88 28.01 18.18
C THR A 16 -5.12 27.20 19.46
N THR A 17 -4.14 26.42 19.94
CA THR A 17 -4.34 25.51 21.09
C THR A 17 -3.40 25.76 22.28
N GLY A 18 -2.36 26.56 22.13
CA GLY A 18 -1.42 26.88 23.22
C GLY A 18 -0.58 25.70 23.72
N CYS A 19 -0.68 24.52 23.10
CA CYS A 19 0.15 23.35 23.38
C CYS A 19 0.94 23.01 22.11
N ALA A 20 2.23 22.65 22.27
CA ALA A 20 2.99 22.11 21.15
C ALA A 20 2.34 20.79 20.68
N PRO A 21 2.22 20.54 19.36
CA PRO A 21 1.69 19.27 18.86
C PRO A 21 2.53 18.10 19.36
N SER A 22 1.92 16.94 19.56
CA SER A 22 2.66 15.72 19.89
C SER A 22 3.64 15.34 18.77
N ALA A 23 4.61 14.46 19.05
CA ALA A 23 5.56 14.00 18.03
C ALA A 23 4.84 13.30 16.86
N GLU A 24 3.76 12.58 17.15
CA GLU A 24 2.89 11.90 16.18
C GLU A 24 2.11 12.91 15.33
N GLU A 25 1.54 13.94 15.95
CA GLU A 25 0.84 15.02 15.25
C GLU A 25 1.78 15.81 14.34
N ALA A 26 3.00 16.11 14.82
CA ALA A 26 4.03 16.76 14.03
C ALA A 26 4.49 15.89 12.84
N THR A 27 4.65 14.58 13.05
CA THR A 27 4.99 13.61 11.99
C THR A 27 3.92 13.57 10.92
N LYS A 28 2.65 13.45 11.32
CA LYS A 28 1.51 13.45 10.39
C LYS A 28 1.42 14.76 9.62
N ALA A 29 1.53 15.90 10.31
CA ALA A 29 1.47 17.21 9.68
C ALA A 29 2.61 17.42 8.66
N ALA A 30 3.83 16.99 8.99
CA ALA A 30 4.97 17.06 8.08
C ALA A 30 4.73 16.26 6.79
N ILE A 31 4.22 15.03 6.90
CA ILE A 31 3.90 14.19 5.74
C ILE A 31 2.77 14.80 4.91
N GLN A 32 1.73 15.33 5.56
CA GLN A 32 0.61 15.99 4.88
C GLN A 32 1.03 17.23 4.11
N ALA A 33 1.99 17.98 4.66
CA ALA A 33 2.58 19.17 4.08
C ALA A 33 3.71 18.86 3.08
N ARG A 34 4.13 17.60 2.97
CA ARG A 34 5.29 17.15 2.18
C ARG A 34 6.58 17.89 2.56
N ASP A 35 6.73 18.20 3.85
CA ASP A 35 7.90 18.87 4.42
C ASP A 35 8.89 17.84 4.99
N VAL A 36 9.92 17.52 4.19
CA VAL A 36 10.99 16.59 4.55
C VAL A 36 11.80 17.09 5.76
N ALA A 37 12.01 18.39 5.90
CA ALA A 37 12.76 18.95 7.02
C ALA A 37 11.97 18.83 8.32
N ALA A 38 10.68 19.19 8.29
CA ALA A 38 9.79 19.01 9.43
C ALA A 38 9.65 17.55 9.83
N LEU A 39 9.58 16.63 8.85
CA LEU A 39 9.53 15.19 9.14
C LEU A 39 10.82 14.73 9.84
N ARG A 40 11.99 15.21 9.40
CA ARG A 40 13.28 14.88 10.02
C ARG A 40 13.34 15.35 11.48
N GLU A 41 12.86 16.55 11.74
CA GLU A 41 12.77 17.10 13.10
C GLU A 41 11.79 16.30 13.96
N ALA A 42 10.62 15.95 13.43
CA ALA A 42 9.61 15.16 14.14
C ALA A 42 10.14 13.76 14.51
N LEU A 43 10.83 13.08 13.59
CA LEU A 43 11.41 11.75 13.82
C LEU A 43 12.53 11.76 14.87
N ALA A 44 13.22 12.89 15.08
CA ALA A 44 14.22 13.02 16.14
C ALA A 44 13.62 12.86 17.55
N ALA A 45 12.32 13.14 17.70
CA ALA A 45 11.57 12.92 18.94
C ALA A 45 11.15 11.46 19.16
N LYS A 46 11.44 10.55 18.23
CA LYS A 46 11.07 9.12 18.26
C LYS A 46 9.56 8.91 18.51
N PRO A 47 8.70 9.45 17.63
CA PRO A 47 7.26 9.24 17.72
C PRO A 47 6.91 7.75 17.64
N ASP A 48 5.75 7.39 18.16
CA ASP A 48 5.15 6.11 17.80
C ASP A 48 4.79 6.13 16.30
N LEU A 49 5.41 5.24 15.52
CA LEU A 49 5.14 5.07 14.09
C LEU A 49 4.01 4.07 13.83
N GLU A 50 3.57 3.37 14.87
CA GLU A 50 2.48 2.41 14.81
C GLU A 50 1.28 2.81 15.67
N PRO A 51 0.82 4.08 15.64
CA PRO A 51 -0.28 4.50 16.48
C PRO A 51 -1.55 3.69 16.18
N PRO A 52 -2.42 3.48 17.18
CA PRO A 52 -3.71 2.85 16.95
C PRO A 52 -4.53 3.70 15.99
N CYS A 53 -5.04 3.11 14.92
CA CYS A 53 -5.90 3.80 13.98
C CYS A 53 -7.35 3.77 14.48
N GLY A 54 -7.93 4.96 14.67
CA GLY A 54 -9.38 5.12 14.76
C GLY A 54 -10.05 4.89 13.39
N PRO A 55 -11.36 4.64 13.36
CA PRO A 55 -12.09 4.54 12.10
C PRO A 55 -11.93 5.84 11.31
N TYR A 56 -11.56 5.72 10.03
CA TYR A 56 -11.36 6.82 9.07
C TYR A 56 -10.11 7.70 9.26
N ASP A 57 -9.15 7.34 10.14
CA ASP A 57 -7.90 8.10 10.26
C ASP A 57 -6.74 7.48 9.48
N ILE A 58 -6.09 8.23 8.58
CA ILE A 58 -4.81 7.81 7.97
C ILE A 58 -3.70 8.03 9.02
N CYS A 59 -3.70 7.17 10.02
CA CYS A 59 -2.88 7.33 11.23
C CYS A 59 -1.46 6.78 11.08
N LYS A 60 -1.26 5.79 10.19
CA LYS A 60 0.04 5.18 9.95
C LYS A 60 0.89 6.08 9.04
N PRO A 61 2.01 6.65 9.56
CA PRO A 61 2.84 7.59 8.81
C PRO A 61 3.35 7.01 7.49
N LEU A 62 3.77 5.73 7.48
CA LEU A 62 4.33 5.08 6.30
C LEU A 62 3.32 4.96 5.17
N ALA A 63 2.10 4.49 5.47
CA ALA A 63 1.03 4.40 4.48
C ALA A 63 0.61 5.78 3.95
N LEU A 64 0.59 6.79 4.82
CA LEU A 64 0.31 8.17 4.41
C LEU A 64 1.38 8.70 3.43
N ALA A 65 2.67 8.52 3.73
CA ALA A 65 3.76 8.92 2.84
C ALA A 65 3.72 8.17 1.49
N ALA A 66 3.45 6.86 1.53
CA ALA A 66 3.30 6.03 0.33
C ALA A 66 2.15 6.50 -0.57
N SER A 67 0.99 6.85 0.00
CA SER A 67 -0.16 7.35 -0.76
C SER A 67 0.06 8.69 -1.47
N HIS A 68 0.98 9.51 -0.97
CA HIS A 68 1.43 10.74 -1.65
C HIS A 68 2.53 10.50 -2.69
N ALA A 69 2.98 9.26 -2.88
CA ALA A 69 4.11 8.88 -3.73
C ALA A 69 5.41 9.63 -3.39
N ASP A 70 5.67 9.83 -2.09
CA ASP A 70 6.84 10.54 -1.59
C ASP A 70 7.95 9.58 -1.13
N LEU A 71 8.85 9.22 -2.04
CA LEU A 71 9.91 8.23 -1.79
C LEU A 71 10.84 8.65 -0.64
N GLU A 72 11.18 9.93 -0.51
CA GLU A 72 12.10 10.38 0.52
C GLU A 72 11.48 10.25 1.92
N MET A 73 10.20 10.60 2.06
CA MET A 73 9.48 10.38 3.30
C MET A 73 9.31 8.90 3.63
N VAL A 74 9.00 8.06 2.63
CA VAL A 74 8.95 6.60 2.80
C VAL A 74 10.29 6.06 3.31
N ARG A 75 11.41 6.51 2.74
CA ARG A 75 12.76 6.13 3.19
C ARG A 75 12.99 6.49 4.66
N MET A 76 12.73 7.74 5.01
CA MET A 76 12.92 8.23 6.38
C MET A 76 12.10 7.46 7.40
N LEU A 77 10.86 7.09 7.06
CA LEU A 77 9.97 6.35 7.96
C LEU A 77 10.41 4.89 8.16
N ILE A 78 10.82 4.21 7.08
CA ILE A 78 11.41 2.87 7.16
C ILE A 78 12.71 2.90 7.97
N GLU A 79 13.59 3.88 7.74
CA GLU A 79 14.84 4.04 8.50
C GLU A 79 14.59 4.36 9.98
N ALA A 80 13.48 5.03 10.30
CA ALA A 80 13.04 5.28 11.67
C ALA A 80 12.33 4.08 12.32
N GLY A 81 12.12 2.97 11.59
CA GLY A 81 11.57 1.73 12.12
C GLY A 81 10.06 1.57 11.97
N ALA A 82 9.41 2.29 11.06
CA ALA A 82 8.01 2.01 10.70
C ALA A 82 7.86 0.58 10.17
N ASP A 83 6.77 -0.10 10.55
CA ASP A 83 6.50 -1.46 10.08
C ASP A 83 6.04 -1.42 8.60
N PRO A 84 6.80 -2.00 7.66
CA PRO A 84 6.42 -2.05 6.24
C PRO A 84 5.14 -2.84 5.96
N ASN A 85 4.67 -3.65 6.92
CA ASN A 85 3.42 -4.42 6.86
C ASN A 85 2.33 -3.83 7.76
N GLY A 86 2.59 -2.69 8.41
CA GLY A 86 1.63 -2.00 9.26
C GLY A 86 0.37 -1.61 8.50
N LEU A 87 -0.80 -1.99 9.03
CA LEU A 87 -2.09 -1.72 8.41
C LEU A 87 -2.63 -0.34 8.82
N ASN A 88 -3.07 0.43 7.83
CA ASN A 88 -3.75 1.70 8.05
C ASN A 88 -5.22 1.49 8.54
N ALA A 89 -5.99 2.56 8.73
CA ALA A 89 -7.39 2.45 9.17
C ALA A 89 -8.34 1.77 8.18
N TYR A 90 -7.97 1.69 6.89
CA TYR A 90 -8.70 0.93 5.87
C TYR A 90 -8.25 -0.54 5.83
N GLY A 91 -7.25 -0.89 6.64
CA GLY A 91 -6.72 -2.23 6.73
C GLY A 91 -5.67 -2.55 5.69
N ASP A 92 -5.12 -1.57 4.97
CA ASP A 92 -4.14 -1.73 3.89
C ASP A 92 -2.70 -1.46 4.33
N THR A 93 -1.75 -2.16 3.70
CA THR A 93 -0.31 -1.90 3.86
C THR A 93 0.12 -0.66 3.09
N ALA A 94 1.28 -0.10 3.43
CA ALA A 94 1.86 1.02 2.68
C ALA A 94 2.08 0.70 1.19
N PHE A 95 2.41 -0.56 0.86
CA PHE A 95 2.57 -1.00 -0.52
C PHE A 95 1.28 -0.91 -1.32
N MET A 96 0.14 -1.29 -0.72
CA MET A 96 -1.14 -1.34 -1.42
C MET A 96 -1.60 0.05 -1.85
N VAL A 97 -1.38 1.06 -1.01
CA VAL A 97 -1.88 2.43 -1.21
C VAL A 97 -0.95 3.36 -2.00
N VAL A 98 0.17 2.86 -2.53
CA VAL A 98 1.17 3.69 -3.23
C VAL A 98 0.52 4.47 -4.36
N GLY A 99 0.53 5.80 -4.25
CA GLY A 99 0.05 6.72 -5.28
C GLY A 99 -1.45 7.00 -5.29
N ASP A 100 -2.25 6.42 -4.39
CA ASP A 100 -3.72 6.59 -4.36
C ASP A 100 -4.16 8.06 -4.24
N LEU A 101 -3.38 8.89 -3.55
CA LEU A 101 -3.68 10.30 -3.31
C LEU A 101 -2.80 11.25 -4.12
N HIS A 102 -1.95 10.72 -5.02
CA HIS A 102 -1.00 11.53 -5.79
C HIS A 102 -1.70 12.62 -6.61
N SER A 103 -2.79 12.26 -7.30
CA SER A 103 -3.53 13.16 -8.20
C SER A 103 -4.23 14.32 -7.48
N ILE A 104 -4.40 14.24 -6.16
CA ILE A 104 -5.19 15.20 -5.38
C ILE A 104 -4.37 16.43 -4.96
N LYS A 105 -3.07 16.25 -4.68
CA LYS A 105 -2.25 17.32 -4.10
C LYS A 105 -1.21 17.94 -5.05
N GLY A 106 -0.93 17.30 -6.19
CA GLY A 106 0.17 17.73 -7.06
C GLY A 106 1.55 17.66 -6.39
N GLY A 107 2.61 17.84 -7.18
CA GLY A 107 4.01 17.83 -6.71
C GLY A 107 4.84 16.66 -7.23
N PRO A 108 6.16 16.63 -6.96
CA PRO A 108 7.06 15.62 -7.50
C PRO A 108 6.66 14.25 -6.94
N ALA A 109 6.13 13.37 -7.78
CA ALA A 109 5.92 11.98 -7.41
C ALA A 109 7.05 11.14 -7.99
N ALA A 110 7.60 10.28 -7.16
CA ALA A 110 8.36 9.17 -7.68
C ALA A 110 7.39 8.25 -8.44
N ASP A 111 7.92 7.56 -9.45
CA ASP A 111 7.22 6.47 -10.09
C ASP A 111 6.76 5.44 -9.03
N PRO A 112 5.46 5.06 -8.99
CA PRO A 112 4.93 4.10 -8.02
C PRO A 112 5.74 2.80 -7.94
N ALA A 113 6.28 2.31 -9.06
CA ALA A 113 7.08 1.08 -9.07
C ALA A 113 8.39 1.26 -8.29
N THR A 114 8.99 2.46 -8.28
CA THR A 114 10.19 2.76 -7.49
C THR A 114 9.90 2.67 -5.98
N ILE A 115 8.76 3.18 -5.52
CA ILE A 115 8.37 3.11 -4.11
C ILE A 115 8.03 1.67 -3.72
N ARG A 116 7.26 0.96 -4.55
CA ARG A 116 6.92 -0.45 -4.36
C ARG A 116 8.18 -1.32 -4.27
N ALA A 117 9.16 -1.11 -5.15
CA ALA A 117 10.44 -1.81 -5.11
C ALA A 117 11.23 -1.51 -3.83
N TYR A 118 11.24 -0.25 -3.37
CA TYR A 118 11.87 0.11 -2.10
C TYR A 118 11.20 -0.60 -0.92
N LEU A 119 9.87 -0.54 -0.81
CA LEU A 119 9.12 -1.19 0.27
C LEU A 119 9.39 -2.71 0.33
N LEU A 120 9.37 -3.40 -0.81
CA LEU A 120 9.69 -4.83 -0.91
C LEU A 120 11.15 -5.15 -0.53
N ALA A 121 12.10 -4.28 -0.89
CA ALA A 121 13.50 -4.44 -0.48
C ALA A 121 13.71 -4.21 1.02
N HIS A 122 12.77 -3.54 1.69
CA HIS A 122 12.84 -3.13 3.08
C HIS A 122 11.80 -3.81 3.99
N GLY A 123 11.34 -5.01 3.63
CA GLY A 123 10.61 -5.90 4.53
C GLY A 123 9.09 -5.94 4.35
N THR A 124 8.54 -5.29 3.33
CA THR A 124 7.16 -5.60 2.92
C THR A 124 7.11 -7.06 2.45
N ASP A 125 6.23 -7.85 3.06
CA ASP A 125 5.94 -9.21 2.61
C ASP A 125 4.83 -9.15 1.55
N PRO A 126 5.11 -9.54 0.28
CA PRO A 126 4.11 -9.52 -0.78
C PRO A 126 2.92 -10.46 -0.53
N ASN A 127 3.05 -11.38 0.44
CA ASN A 127 2.03 -12.34 0.85
C ASN A 127 1.26 -11.91 2.10
N TYR A 128 1.62 -10.79 2.73
CA TYR A 128 0.94 -10.30 3.93
C TYR A 128 -0.49 -9.89 3.61
N PHE A 129 -1.44 -10.39 4.38
CA PHE A 129 -2.86 -10.12 4.18
C PHE A 129 -3.29 -8.85 4.91
N ASN A 130 -4.04 -8.03 4.19
CA ASN A 130 -4.74 -6.87 4.70
C ASN A 130 -6.02 -7.32 5.46
N GLN A 131 -6.79 -6.39 6.04
CA GLN A 131 -8.02 -6.75 6.80
C GLN A 131 -9.13 -7.37 5.93
N SER A 132 -9.06 -7.20 4.61
CA SER A 132 -9.98 -7.79 3.63
C SER A 132 -9.43 -9.09 3.02
N ALA A 133 -8.44 -9.71 3.67
CA ALA A 133 -7.75 -10.92 3.20
C ALA A 133 -7.10 -10.78 1.80
N ALA A 134 -6.77 -9.56 1.37
CA ALA A 134 -6.03 -9.29 0.15
C ALA A 134 -4.54 -9.10 0.46
N SER A 135 -3.67 -9.72 -0.33
CA SER A 135 -2.22 -9.46 -0.28
C SER A 135 -1.79 -8.44 -1.32
N ALA A 136 -0.57 -7.91 -1.18
CA ALA A 136 0.01 -6.99 -2.15
C ALA A 136 0.01 -7.60 -3.55
N PHE A 137 0.36 -8.89 -3.65
CA PHE A 137 0.36 -9.63 -4.91
C PHE A 137 -1.05 -9.80 -5.50
N MET A 138 -2.07 -10.08 -4.67
CA MET A 138 -3.47 -10.14 -5.12
C MET A 138 -3.99 -8.79 -5.60
N GLY A 139 -3.69 -7.71 -4.87
CA GLY A 139 -4.08 -6.35 -5.26
C GLY A 139 -3.50 -5.95 -6.61
N SER A 140 -2.20 -6.23 -6.84
CA SER A 140 -1.56 -6.00 -8.14
C SER A 140 -2.24 -6.78 -9.28
N ALA A 141 -2.63 -8.03 -9.03
CA ALA A 141 -3.36 -8.83 -10.01
C ALA A 141 -4.73 -8.21 -10.37
N ALA A 142 -5.51 -7.82 -9.36
CA ALA A 142 -6.83 -7.22 -9.48
C ALA A 142 -6.82 -5.85 -10.18
N LEU A 143 -5.74 -5.07 -10.00
CA LEU A 143 -5.58 -3.75 -10.61
C LEU A 143 -4.98 -3.80 -12.03
N GLY A 144 -4.46 -4.94 -12.48
CA GLY A 144 -3.79 -5.02 -13.77
C GLY A 144 -2.33 -4.54 -13.74
N ASP A 145 -1.73 -4.37 -12.56
CA ASP A 145 -0.39 -3.80 -12.39
C ASP A 145 0.69 -4.88 -12.58
N ILE A 146 1.07 -5.09 -13.84
CA ILE A 146 2.08 -6.08 -14.22
C ILE A 146 3.45 -5.77 -13.61
N ALA A 147 3.82 -4.49 -13.50
CA ALA A 147 5.10 -4.10 -12.92
C ALA A 147 5.15 -4.47 -11.43
N ALA A 148 4.07 -4.23 -10.69
CA ALA A 148 3.98 -4.67 -9.29
C ALA A 148 3.90 -6.19 -9.14
N LEU A 149 3.25 -6.91 -10.07
CA LEU A 149 3.29 -8.39 -10.08
C LEU A 149 4.72 -8.92 -10.26
N GLU A 150 5.48 -8.36 -11.20
CA GLU A 150 6.88 -8.73 -11.43
C GLU A 150 7.74 -8.46 -10.19
N LEU A 151 7.58 -7.29 -9.57
CA LEU A 151 8.31 -6.92 -8.35
C LEU A 151 7.95 -7.85 -7.18
N CYS A 152 6.67 -8.07 -6.92
CA CYS A 152 6.22 -8.95 -5.85
C CYS A 152 6.73 -10.38 -6.05
N LEU A 153 6.63 -10.94 -7.27
CA LEU A 153 7.13 -12.29 -7.56
C LEU A 153 8.65 -12.40 -7.34
N LYS A 154 9.41 -11.38 -7.79
CA LYS A 154 10.86 -11.29 -7.56
C LYS A 154 11.22 -11.26 -6.06
N HIS A 155 10.34 -10.71 -5.23
CA HIS A 155 10.51 -10.60 -3.77
C HIS A 155 9.75 -11.69 -2.98
N GLY A 156 9.45 -12.82 -3.61
CA GLY A 156 8.89 -14.00 -2.91
C GLY A 156 7.36 -14.04 -2.82
N GLY A 157 6.67 -13.28 -3.67
CA GLY A 157 5.23 -13.40 -3.87
C GLY A 157 4.86 -14.80 -4.33
N LYS A 158 3.86 -15.40 -3.69
CA LYS A 158 3.39 -16.75 -4.01
C LYS A 158 2.33 -16.68 -5.11
N ILE A 159 2.63 -17.29 -6.25
CA ILE A 159 1.78 -17.24 -7.45
C ILE A 159 0.34 -17.71 -7.19
N ASP A 160 0.22 -18.75 -6.36
CA ASP A 160 -1.03 -19.43 -5.98
C ASP A 160 -1.39 -19.18 -4.51
N LEU A 161 -1.00 -18.03 -3.96
CA LEU A 161 -1.41 -17.67 -2.60
C LEU A 161 -2.94 -17.74 -2.47
N GLN A 162 -3.45 -18.49 -1.50
CA GLN A 162 -4.87 -18.52 -1.18
C GLN A 162 -5.14 -17.66 0.05
N ALA A 163 -6.10 -16.76 -0.06
CA ALA A 163 -6.56 -15.94 1.06
C ALA A 163 -7.08 -16.86 2.18
N PRO A 164 -6.76 -16.57 3.46
CA PRO A 164 -7.15 -17.42 4.58
C PRO A 164 -8.67 -17.54 4.71
N ASP A 165 -9.40 -16.48 4.33
CA ASP A 165 -10.85 -16.44 4.31
C ASP A 165 -11.33 -16.47 2.86
N GLY A 166 -11.95 -17.57 2.44
CA GLY A 166 -12.52 -17.70 1.11
C GLY A 166 -11.60 -18.36 0.08
N GLY A 167 -10.33 -18.61 0.38
CA GLY A 167 -9.42 -19.35 -0.52
C GLY A 167 -9.11 -18.64 -1.84
N PHE A 168 -9.37 -17.33 -1.92
CA PHE A 168 -9.26 -16.54 -3.15
C PHE A 168 -7.80 -16.41 -3.61
N THR A 169 -7.54 -16.48 -4.92
CA THR A 169 -6.18 -16.43 -5.50
C THR A 169 -5.91 -15.15 -6.30
N PRO A 170 -4.64 -14.78 -6.55
CA PRO A 170 -4.31 -13.68 -7.46
C PRO A 170 -4.96 -13.83 -8.84
N LEU A 171 -5.02 -15.06 -9.37
CA LEU A 171 -5.67 -15.33 -10.66
C LEU A 171 -7.18 -15.10 -10.61
N MET A 172 -7.84 -15.42 -9.49
CA MET A 172 -9.25 -15.08 -9.28
C MET A 172 -9.48 -13.57 -9.17
N GLY A 173 -8.56 -12.82 -8.54
CA GLY A 173 -8.60 -11.36 -8.50
C GLY A 173 -8.51 -10.74 -9.90
N ALA A 174 -7.53 -11.16 -10.70
CA ALA A 174 -7.42 -10.73 -12.08
C ALA A 174 -8.68 -11.07 -12.91
N ALA A 175 -9.25 -12.26 -12.69
CA ALA A 175 -10.47 -12.71 -13.34
C ALA A 175 -11.71 -11.89 -12.94
N GLN A 176 -11.87 -11.59 -11.65
CA GLN A 176 -13.01 -10.84 -11.09
C GLN A 176 -13.10 -9.41 -11.64
N PHE A 177 -11.96 -8.77 -11.88
CA PHE A 177 -11.90 -7.39 -12.38
C PHE A 177 -11.61 -7.30 -13.89
N GLY A 178 -11.63 -8.44 -14.60
CA GLY A 178 -11.48 -8.45 -16.05
C GLY A 178 -10.08 -8.09 -16.56
N GLN A 179 -9.04 -8.27 -15.74
CA GLN A 179 -7.66 -7.92 -16.04
C GLN A 179 -7.00 -8.95 -16.96
N ALA A 180 -7.32 -8.88 -18.25
CA ALA A 180 -6.83 -9.84 -19.25
C ALA A 180 -5.30 -9.95 -19.32
N GLN A 181 -4.57 -8.85 -19.07
CA GLN A 181 -3.11 -8.88 -19.03
C GLN A 181 -2.58 -9.64 -17.80
N SER A 182 -3.10 -9.35 -16.60
CA SER A 182 -2.74 -10.09 -15.38
C SER A 182 -3.07 -11.57 -15.51
N VAL A 183 -4.22 -11.94 -16.08
CA VAL A 183 -4.57 -13.35 -16.30
C VAL A 183 -3.52 -14.04 -17.19
N ARG A 184 -3.15 -13.44 -18.32
CA ARG A 184 -2.11 -14.01 -19.20
C ARG A 184 -0.76 -14.10 -18.50
N TRP A 185 -0.39 -13.05 -17.77
CA TRP A 185 0.88 -13.01 -17.06
C TRP A 185 0.95 -14.09 -15.98
N LEU A 186 -0.09 -14.21 -15.14
CA LEU A 186 -0.16 -15.20 -14.06
C LEU A 186 -0.10 -16.63 -14.60
N LEU A 187 -0.85 -16.94 -15.67
CA LEU A 187 -0.80 -18.24 -16.33
C LEU A 187 0.60 -18.53 -16.92
N ALA A 188 1.24 -17.54 -17.53
CA ALA A 188 2.60 -17.68 -18.06
C ALA A 188 3.65 -17.92 -16.95
N HIS A 189 3.36 -17.51 -15.71
CA HIS A 189 4.21 -17.71 -14.53
C HIS A 189 3.77 -18.92 -13.68
N GLY A 190 2.89 -19.77 -14.21
CA GLY A 190 2.55 -21.05 -13.60
C GLY A 190 1.43 -21.01 -12.56
N ALA A 191 0.60 -19.96 -12.52
CA ALA A 191 -0.60 -19.96 -11.69
C ALA A 191 -1.51 -21.14 -12.05
N ASP A 192 -2.03 -21.85 -11.05
CA ASP A 192 -2.94 -22.99 -11.24
C ASP A 192 -4.40 -22.51 -11.41
N PRO A 193 -4.98 -22.59 -12.62
CA PRO A 193 -6.36 -22.17 -12.88
C PRO A 193 -7.41 -23.12 -12.32
N SER A 194 -7.01 -24.30 -11.84
CA SER A 194 -7.90 -25.31 -11.26
C SER A 194 -8.19 -25.10 -9.78
N LEU A 195 -7.42 -24.24 -9.11
CA LEU A 195 -7.65 -23.88 -7.71
C LEU A 195 -9.05 -23.32 -7.51
N LYS A 196 -9.64 -23.67 -6.37
CA LYS A 196 -11.00 -23.31 -6.01
C LYS A 196 -11.00 -22.47 -4.74
N ASP A 197 -11.84 -21.45 -4.75
CA ASP A 197 -12.22 -20.71 -3.56
C ASP A 197 -13.13 -21.60 -2.67
N ASP A 198 -13.47 -21.14 -1.47
CA ASP A 198 -14.28 -21.91 -0.52
C ASP A 198 -15.72 -22.13 -1.02
N SER A 199 -16.17 -21.36 -2.02
CA SER A 199 -17.44 -21.55 -2.72
C SER A 199 -17.33 -22.52 -3.90
N GLY A 200 -16.17 -23.15 -4.10
CA GLY A 200 -15.90 -24.10 -5.17
C GLY A 200 -15.70 -23.45 -6.55
N ARG A 201 -15.56 -22.12 -6.63
CA ARG A 201 -15.39 -21.39 -7.89
C ARG A 201 -13.90 -21.37 -8.29
N THR A 202 -13.63 -21.63 -9.55
CA THR A 202 -12.32 -21.38 -10.18
C THR A 202 -12.23 -19.95 -10.69
N ALA A 203 -11.03 -19.50 -11.09
CA ALA A 203 -10.86 -18.20 -11.73
C ALA A 203 -11.80 -18.00 -12.95
N ARG A 204 -11.99 -19.04 -13.77
CA ARG A 204 -12.93 -18.97 -14.92
C ARG A 204 -14.35 -18.68 -14.46
N LYS A 205 -14.83 -19.38 -13.42
CA LYS A 205 -16.18 -19.18 -12.88
C LYS A 205 -16.33 -17.79 -12.29
N VAL A 206 -15.33 -17.29 -11.56
CA VAL A 206 -15.30 -15.92 -11.05
C VAL A 206 -15.41 -14.89 -12.19
N ALA A 207 -14.65 -15.03 -13.29
CA ALA A 207 -14.78 -14.15 -14.45
C ALA A 207 -16.18 -14.20 -15.09
N GLN A 208 -16.80 -15.38 -15.17
CA GLN A 208 -18.15 -15.54 -15.71
C GLN A 208 -19.20 -14.85 -14.84
N ASP A 209 -19.11 -15.03 -13.51
CA ASP A 209 -20.04 -14.44 -12.54
C ASP A 209 -19.93 -12.92 -12.51
N ALA A 210 -18.73 -12.37 -12.76
CA ALA A 210 -18.48 -10.94 -12.91
C ALA A 210 -18.83 -10.38 -14.31
N GLY A 211 -19.27 -11.22 -15.26
CA GLY A 211 -19.61 -10.79 -16.63
C GLY A 211 -18.41 -10.55 -17.56
N HIS A 212 -17.19 -10.91 -17.15
CA HIS A 212 -15.96 -10.77 -17.93
C HIS A 212 -15.74 -11.97 -18.87
N HIS A 213 -16.68 -12.20 -19.79
CA HIS A 213 -16.67 -13.36 -20.69
C HIS A 213 -15.39 -13.49 -21.54
N ALA A 214 -14.82 -12.36 -21.98
CA ALA A 214 -13.57 -12.37 -22.73
C ALA A 214 -12.39 -12.88 -21.89
N VAL A 215 -12.36 -12.57 -20.60
CA VAL A 215 -11.35 -13.09 -19.66
C VAL A 215 -11.62 -14.55 -19.31
N ALA A 216 -12.88 -14.93 -19.14
CA ALA A 216 -13.25 -16.34 -18.93
C ALA A 216 -12.79 -17.25 -20.09
N ALA A 217 -12.76 -16.72 -21.31
CA ALA A 217 -12.26 -17.44 -22.50
C ALA A 217 -10.72 -17.62 -22.51
N LEU A 218 -9.97 -16.83 -21.74
CA LEU A 218 -8.51 -16.97 -21.59
C LEU A 218 -8.11 -18.05 -20.58
N LEU A 219 -9.02 -18.39 -19.68
CA LEU A 219 -8.80 -19.36 -18.61
C LEU A 219 -9.20 -20.75 -19.12
N PRO A 220 -8.44 -21.82 -18.82
CA PRO A 220 -8.70 -23.17 -19.32
C PRO A 220 -9.90 -23.86 -18.68
#